data_AF-A0A9X2WSE6-F1
#
_entry.id   AF-A0A9X2WSE6-F1
#
_cell.length_a   1.000
_cell.length_b   1.000
_cell.length_c   1.000
_cell.angle_alpha   90.00
_cell.angle_beta   90.00
_cell.angle_gamma   90.00
#
_symmetry.space_group_name_H-M   'P 1'
#
loop_
_entity.id
_entity.type
_entity.pdbx_description
1 polymer ?
#
loop_
_entity_poly.entity_id
_entity_poly.type
_entity_poly.pdbx_seq_one_letter_code
_entity_poly.pdbx_strand_id
1 'polypeptide(L)'
;MNYSPDKVERLDQESLARFKDIQLPFFKEKILRLFPCNLWQMPLPVAKQQRALIPTYTALGLTLLILYSTQNWIASLVIITLGFCATILYRHRIAYRHFFPMGYGKAIIKIDENKISLPGIYFENNMPQDIDKSKIRNIIVYWNWCKALNNISYHNYYSGYIFLLDLELENAQHILLPGTSFDCNRFMETLFQLGYETQLLRVEKRPILWRFILIISVAFYLLWITVLGFYKIFSGDHLF
;
A
#
# COMPACT_ATOMS: atom_id res chain seq x y z
N MET A 1 -13.33 25.26 0.67
CA MET A 1 -12.30 25.30 1.74
C MET A 1 -10.95 25.44 1.07
N ASN A 2 -10.34 26.62 1.18
CA ASN A 2 -8.98 26.87 0.70
C ASN A 2 -8.00 26.08 1.58
N TYR A 3 -7.43 25.01 1.04
CA TYR A 3 -6.43 24.21 1.74
C TYR A 3 -5.06 24.84 1.51
N SER A 4 -4.58 25.59 2.50
CA SER A 4 -3.21 26.07 2.55
C SER A 4 -2.25 24.88 2.66
N PRO A 5 -1.20 24.79 1.83
CA PRO A 5 -0.14 23.82 2.00
C PRO A 5 0.78 24.24 3.17
N ASP A 6 1.59 23.30 3.65
CA ASP A 6 2.79 23.52 4.49
C ASP A 6 2.61 23.83 5.99
N LYS A 7 1.71 23.13 6.69
CA LYS A 7 1.85 23.02 8.16
C LYS A 7 2.63 21.76 8.51
N VAL A 8 3.90 21.96 8.89
CA VAL A 8 4.66 20.99 9.69
C VAL A 8 4.02 20.99 11.07
N GLU A 9 3.42 19.87 11.46
CA GLU A 9 2.78 19.69 12.77
C GLU A 9 3.61 18.70 13.59
N ARG A 10 3.70 18.88 14.91
CA ARG A 10 4.31 17.86 15.78
C ARG A 10 3.28 16.77 16.04
N LEU A 11 3.74 15.52 16.19
CA LEU A 11 2.86 14.43 16.57
C LEU A 11 2.35 14.62 18.00
N ASP A 12 1.07 14.93 18.14
CA ASP A 12 0.36 15.05 19.41
C ASP A 12 -0.84 14.08 19.48
N GLN A 13 -1.49 14.05 20.64
CA GLN A 13 -2.61 13.15 20.91
C GLN A 13 -3.81 13.44 20.00
N GLU A 14 -4.03 14.71 19.61
CA GLU A 14 -5.08 15.12 18.68
C GLU A 14 -4.78 14.68 17.24
N SER A 15 -3.53 14.79 16.81
CA SER A 15 -3.09 14.33 15.50
C SER A 15 -3.18 12.83 15.36
N LEU A 16 -2.89 12.07 16.43
CA LEU A 16 -3.09 10.61 16.43
C LEU A 16 -4.54 10.21 16.18
N ALA A 17 -5.52 10.98 16.68
CA ALA A 17 -6.94 10.69 16.47
C ALA A 17 -7.31 10.66 14.97
N ARG A 18 -6.60 11.42 14.13
CA ARG A 18 -6.80 11.47 12.67
C ARG A 18 -6.46 10.16 11.95
N PHE A 19 -5.71 9.28 12.61
CA PHE A 19 -5.26 7.99 12.07
C PHE A 19 -5.94 6.77 12.74
N LYS A 20 -6.83 6.97 13.73
CA LYS A 20 -7.45 5.89 14.52
C LYS A 20 -8.62 5.17 13.84
N ASP A 21 -9.26 5.75 12.82
CA ASP A 21 -10.52 5.22 12.24
C ASP A 21 -10.39 3.95 11.37
N ILE A 22 -9.20 3.36 11.25
CA ILE A 22 -9.00 2.03 10.64
C ILE A 22 -8.66 0.99 11.73
N GLN A 23 -9.18 1.17 12.94
CA GLN A 23 -9.06 0.16 13.99
C GLN A 23 -10.25 -0.80 13.93
N LEU A 24 -9.99 -2.03 13.47
CA LEU A 24 -10.85 -3.15 13.82
C LEU A 24 -10.89 -3.27 15.35
N PRO A 25 -12.07 -3.32 15.99
CA PRO A 25 -12.24 -3.18 17.45
C PRO A 25 -11.65 -4.32 18.32
N PHE A 26 -10.85 -5.22 17.73
CA PHE A 26 -10.30 -6.41 18.39
C PHE A 26 -8.89 -6.27 18.96
N PHE A 27 -8.24 -5.11 18.83
CA PHE A 27 -6.88 -4.90 19.37
C PHE A 27 -6.88 -3.86 20.48
N LYS A 28 -7.31 -4.29 21.68
CA LYS A 28 -7.08 -3.54 22.92
C LYS A 28 -5.64 -3.76 23.40
N GLU A 29 -4.96 -2.64 23.64
CA GLU A 29 -3.98 -2.42 24.72
C GLU A 29 -2.71 -3.28 24.80
N LYS A 30 -1.94 -3.37 23.72
CA LYS A 30 -0.50 -3.62 23.87
C LYS A 30 0.31 -2.82 22.85
N ILE A 31 1.37 -2.15 23.32
CA ILE A 31 2.37 -1.52 22.45
C ILE A 31 2.87 -2.59 21.48
N LEU A 32 2.52 -2.45 20.20
CA LEU A 32 3.04 -3.32 19.17
C LEU A 32 4.48 -2.90 18.92
N ARG A 33 5.42 -3.69 19.43
CA ARG A 33 6.85 -3.45 19.22
C ARG A 33 7.38 -4.09 17.94
N LEU A 34 6.54 -4.84 17.23
CA LEU A 34 6.90 -5.61 16.05
C LEU A 34 5.93 -5.30 14.91
N PHE A 35 6.46 -4.80 13.80
CA PHE A 35 5.70 -4.44 12.62
C PHE A 35 6.17 -5.30 11.43
N PRO A 36 5.43 -6.36 11.08
CA PRO A 36 5.76 -7.15 9.91
C PRO A 36 5.58 -6.32 8.64
N CYS A 37 6.57 -6.36 7.76
CA CYS A 37 6.54 -5.68 6.49
C CYS A 37 5.87 -6.55 5.41
N ASN A 38 4.83 -6.03 4.78
CA ASN A 38 4.25 -6.57 3.57
C ASN A 38 5.08 -6.19 2.35
N LEU A 39 5.97 -7.08 1.97
CA LEU A 39 6.92 -6.91 0.87
C LEU A 39 6.24 -6.72 -0.48
N TRP A 40 5.02 -7.21 -0.64
CA TRP A 40 4.27 -7.00 -1.87
C TRP A 40 3.87 -5.54 -2.10
N GLN A 41 3.70 -4.81 -0.99
CA GLN A 41 3.30 -3.42 -0.98
C GLN A 41 4.49 -2.46 -0.97
N MET A 42 5.72 -2.98 -1.00
CA MET A 42 6.91 -2.14 -1.16
C MET A 42 6.96 -1.52 -2.57
N PRO A 43 7.43 -0.26 -2.66
CA PRO A 43 7.67 0.37 -3.95
C PRO A 43 8.85 -0.31 -4.63
N LEU A 44 8.62 -0.86 -5.81
CA LEU A 44 9.68 -1.37 -6.66
C LEU A 44 10.49 -0.20 -7.25
N PRO A 45 11.79 -0.37 -7.54
CA PRO A 45 12.53 0.60 -8.35
C PRO A 45 11.84 0.87 -9.69
N VAL A 46 11.91 2.10 -10.20
CA VAL A 46 11.20 2.55 -11.42
C VAL A 46 11.43 1.60 -12.60
N ALA A 47 12.67 1.14 -12.80
CA ALA A 47 13.01 0.19 -13.86
C ALA A 47 12.28 -1.17 -13.75
N LYS A 48 12.01 -1.64 -12.51
CA LYS A 48 11.28 -2.89 -12.25
C LYS A 48 9.76 -2.69 -12.27
N GLN A 49 9.27 -1.49 -11.94
CA GLN A 49 7.85 -1.15 -12.07
C GLN A 49 7.39 -1.25 -13.52
N GLN A 50 8.15 -0.69 -14.46
CA GLN A 50 7.83 -0.77 -15.89
C GLN A 50 7.79 -2.22 -16.38
N ARG A 51 8.74 -3.05 -15.94
CA ARG A 51 8.73 -4.49 -16.24
C ARG A 51 7.49 -5.18 -15.69
N ALA A 52 7.06 -4.83 -14.48
CA ALA A 52 5.88 -5.42 -13.88
C ALA A 52 4.60 -5.17 -14.70
N LEU A 53 4.54 -4.07 -15.47
CA LEU A 53 3.39 -3.69 -16.31
C LEU A 53 3.33 -4.37 -17.68
N ILE A 54 4.37 -5.09 -18.09
CA ILE A 54 4.43 -5.79 -19.39
C ILE A 54 3.16 -6.63 -19.66
N PRO A 55 2.65 -7.45 -18.71
CA PRO A 55 1.44 -8.24 -18.96
C PRO A 55 0.18 -7.39 -19.21
N THR A 56 0.08 -6.20 -18.60
CA THR A 56 -1.02 -5.27 -18.87
C THR A 56 -0.90 -4.70 -20.28
N TYR A 57 0.30 -4.30 -20.71
CA TYR A 57 0.52 -3.78 -22.07
C TYR A 57 0.22 -4.84 -23.14
N THR A 58 0.64 -6.09 -22.93
CA THR A 58 0.32 -7.18 -23.88
C THR A 58 -1.17 -7.47 -23.92
N ALA A 59 -1.84 -7.49 -22.76
CA ALA A 59 -3.28 -7.68 -22.71
C ALA A 59 -4.05 -6.54 -23.37
N LEU A 60 -3.65 -5.28 -23.15
CA LEU A 60 -4.25 -4.13 -23.84
C LEU A 60 -4.11 -4.23 -25.35
N GLY A 61 -2.93 -4.60 -25.86
CA GLY A 61 -2.71 -4.81 -27.29
C GLY A 61 -3.63 -5.90 -27.87
N LEU A 62 -3.76 -7.03 -27.17
CA LEU A 62 -4.66 -8.12 -27.55
C LEU A 62 -6.13 -7.72 -27.49
N THR A 63 -6.56 -6.99 -26.46
CA THR A 63 -7.91 -6.45 -26.33
C THR A 63 -8.25 -5.52 -27.49
N LEU A 64 -7.34 -4.61 -27.89
CA LEU A 64 -7.56 -3.73 -29.03
C LEU A 64 -7.70 -4.52 -30.35
N LEU A 65 -6.89 -5.57 -30.53
CA LEU A 65 -6.95 -6.43 -31.72
C LEU A 65 -8.27 -7.19 -31.78
N ILE A 66 -8.75 -7.75 -30.67
CA ILE A 66 -10.03 -8.45 -30.60
C ILE A 66 -11.19 -7.50 -30.85
N LEU A 67 -11.19 -6.30 -30.24
CA LEU A 67 -12.22 -5.29 -30.50
C LEU A 67 -12.26 -4.88 -31.97
N TYR A 68 -11.09 -4.70 -32.60
CA TYR A 68 -11.01 -4.29 -34.00
C TYR A 68 -11.44 -5.42 -34.96
N SER A 69 -11.01 -6.65 -34.70
CA SER A 69 -11.20 -7.79 -35.62
C SER A 69 -12.58 -8.44 -35.48
N THR A 70 -13.02 -8.71 -34.25
CA THR A 70 -14.23 -9.52 -34.00
C THR A 70 -15.36 -8.73 -33.36
N GLN A 71 -15.11 -7.48 -32.96
CA GLN A 71 -16.04 -6.64 -32.19
C GLN A 71 -16.57 -7.33 -30.92
N ASN A 72 -15.83 -8.33 -30.43
CA ASN A 72 -16.26 -9.14 -29.29
C ASN A 72 -15.82 -8.48 -27.98
N TRP A 73 -16.71 -7.63 -27.45
CA TRP A 73 -16.51 -6.92 -26.17
C TRP A 73 -16.30 -7.86 -24.98
N ILE A 74 -16.96 -9.02 -25.02
CA ILE A 74 -16.93 -10.06 -24.00
C ILE A 74 -15.52 -10.66 -23.90
N ALA A 75 -14.95 -11.11 -25.02
CA ALA A 75 -13.59 -11.64 -25.08
C ALA A 75 -12.54 -10.59 -24.68
N SER A 76 -12.72 -9.35 -25.11
CA SER A 76 -11.84 -8.23 -24.79
C SER A 76 -11.78 -7.91 -23.30
N LEU A 77 -12.93 -7.97 -22.61
CA LEU A 77 -13.02 -7.78 -21.16
C LEU A 77 -12.29 -8.91 -20.39
N VAL A 78 -12.39 -10.15 -20.86
CA VAL A 78 -11.69 -11.29 -20.24
C VAL A 78 -10.18 -11.12 -20.35
N ILE A 79 -9.67 -10.78 -21.54
CA ILE A 79 -8.23 -10.62 -21.75
C ILE A 79 -7.66 -9.50 -20.91
N ILE A 80 -8.32 -8.33 -20.86
CA ILE A 80 -7.81 -7.20 -20.07
C ILE A 80 -7.80 -7.54 -18.58
N THR A 81 -8.82 -8.24 -18.07
CA THR A 81 -8.88 -8.69 -16.68
C THR A 81 -7.77 -9.69 -16.35
N LEU A 82 -7.54 -10.68 -17.22
CA LEU A 82 -6.45 -11.63 -17.08
C LEU A 82 -5.08 -10.93 -17.11
N GLY A 83 -4.90 -9.91 -17.96
CA GLY A 83 -3.70 -9.08 -18.00
C GLY A 83 -3.42 -8.36 -16.70
N PHE A 84 -4.45 -7.79 -16.07
CA PHE A 84 -4.33 -7.18 -14.74
C PHE A 84 -3.97 -8.20 -13.67
N CYS A 85 -4.62 -9.37 -13.65
CA CYS A 85 -4.28 -10.45 -12.72
C CYS A 85 -2.84 -10.94 -12.91
N ALA A 86 -2.41 -11.15 -14.16
CA ALA A 86 -1.04 -11.54 -14.49
C ALA A 86 -0.02 -10.48 -14.04
N THR A 87 -0.36 -9.20 -14.16
CA THR A 87 0.47 -8.07 -13.69
C THR A 87 0.65 -8.10 -12.17
N ILE A 88 -0.41 -8.38 -11.42
CA ILE A 88 -0.38 -8.53 -9.95
C ILE A 88 0.57 -9.68 -9.55
N LEU A 89 0.42 -10.84 -10.19
CA LEU A 89 1.27 -12.01 -9.92
C LEU A 89 2.73 -11.78 -10.34
N TYR A 90 2.95 -11.14 -11.49
CA TYR A 90 4.28 -10.85 -11.98
C TYR A 90 5.00 -9.81 -11.10
N ARG A 91 4.28 -8.77 -10.67
CA ARG A 91 4.74 -7.83 -9.65
C ARG A 91 5.11 -8.56 -8.37
N HIS A 92 4.28 -9.51 -7.92
CA HIS A 92 4.55 -10.32 -6.73
C HIS A 92 5.89 -11.05 -6.85
N ARG A 93 6.10 -11.74 -7.97
CA ARG A 93 7.33 -12.47 -8.24
C ARG A 93 8.56 -11.55 -8.30
N ILE A 94 8.45 -10.39 -8.93
CA ILE A 94 9.56 -9.41 -9.01
C ILE A 94 9.88 -8.86 -7.61
N ALA A 95 8.88 -8.49 -6.84
CA ALA A 95 9.05 -8.00 -5.47
C ALA A 95 9.71 -9.07 -4.59
N TYR A 96 9.22 -10.31 -4.66
CA TYR A 96 9.79 -11.43 -3.93
C TYR A 96 11.27 -11.64 -4.30
N ARG A 97 11.60 -11.72 -5.59
CA ARG A 97 13.00 -11.90 -6.04
C ARG A 97 13.90 -10.73 -5.68
N HIS A 98 13.35 -9.51 -5.66
CA HIS A 98 14.14 -8.32 -5.36
C HIS A 98 14.44 -8.17 -3.87
N PHE A 99 13.44 -8.38 -3.01
CA PHE A 99 13.55 -8.17 -1.57
C PHE A 99 13.94 -9.46 -0.81
N PHE A 100 13.90 -10.64 -1.44
CA PHE A 100 14.44 -11.91 -0.91
C PHE A 100 15.55 -12.52 -1.80
N PRO A 101 16.71 -11.87 -1.97
CA PRO A 101 17.83 -12.52 -2.65
C PRO A 101 18.48 -13.64 -1.82
N MET A 102 18.28 -13.69 -0.48
CA MET A 102 19.08 -14.54 0.42
C MET A 102 18.29 -15.34 1.48
N GLY A 103 16.97 -15.48 1.36
CA GLY A 103 16.20 -16.34 2.29
C GLY A 103 16.11 -15.82 3.73
N TYR A 104 16.45 -14.55 3.98
CA TYR A 104 16.26 -13.93 5.28
C TYR A 104 14.79 -14.01 5.70
N GLY A 105 14.55 -14.39 6.95
CA GLY A 105 13.23 -14.56 7.55
C GLY A 105 12.37 -13.30 7.49
N LYS A 106 11.12 -13.44 7.97
CA LYS A 106 10.08 -12.39 7.98
C LYS A 106 10.68 -11.00 8.21
N ALA A 107 10.51 -10.11 7.23
CA ALA A 107 10.89 -8.70 7.35
C ALA A 107 10.05 -8.05 8.44
N ILE A 108 10.66 -7.72 9.58
CA ILE A 108 9.96 -7.16 10.74
C ILE A 108 10.74 -5.93 11.20
N ILE A 109 10.04 -4.82 11.39
CA ILE A 109 10.58 -3.64 12.07
C ILE A 109 10.31 -3.81 13.56
N LYS A 110 11.34 -3.64 14.39
CA LYS A 110 11.21 -3.66 15.85
C LYS A 110 11.43 -2.26 16.41
N ILE A 111 10.53 -1.81 17.28
CA ILE A 111 10.69 -0.54 18.00
C ILE A 111 10.81 -0.86 19.50
N ASP A 112 11.90 -0.41 20.09
CA ASP A 112 12.12 -0.41 21.53
C ASP A 112 12.27 1.04 22.02
N GLU A 113 12.40 1.26 23.33
CA GLU A 113 12.53 2.60 23.92
C GLU A 113 13.81 3.32 23.51
N ASN A 114 14.87 2.54 23.23
CA ASN A 114 16.22 3.05 22.99
C ASN A 114 16.70 2.82 21.55
N LYS A 115 15.99 2.02 20.74
CA LYS A 115 16.44 1.67 19.39
C LYS A 115 15.31 1.25 18.46
N ILE A 116 15.53 1.44 17.17
CA ILE A 116 14.69 0.94 16.08
C ILE A 116 15.52 -0.06 15.27
N SER A 117 15.08 -1.32 15.23
CA SER A 117 15.68 -2.34 14.36
C SER A 117 14.93 -2.37 13.04
N LEU A 118 15.66 -2.11 11.96
CA LEU A 118 15.12 -2.15 10.60
C LEU A 118 15.62 -3.40 9.87
N PRO A 119 14.74 -4.09 9.12
CA PRO A 119 15.15 -5.22 8.29
C PRO A 119 16.04 -4.74 7.14
N GLY A 120 16.91 -5.64 6.67
CA GLY A 120 17.91 -5.34 5.64
C GLY A 120 17.37 -4.82 4.31
N ILE A 121 16.09 -5.06 4.03
CA ILE A 121 15.38 -4.60 2.81
C ILE A 121 15.40 -3.07 2.60
N TYR A 122 15.66 -2.29 3.65
CA TYR A 122 15.76 -0.83 3.58
C TYR A 122 17.18 -0.33 3.29
N PHE A 123 18.16 -1.22 3.21
CA PHE A 123 19.57 -0.89 3.05
C PHE A 123 20.16 -1.55 1.81
N GLU A 124 21.10 -0.87 1.14
CA GLU A 124 21.75 -1.39 -0.07
C GLU A 124 22.54 -2.68 0.17
N ASN A 125 23.12 -2.80 1.36
CA ASN A 125 23.89 -3.97 1.79
C ASN A 125 23.00 -5.17 2.18
N ASN A 126 21.66 -5.03 2.16
CA ASN A 126 20.69 -6.04 2.57
C ASN A 126 20.88 -6.58 4.00
N MET A 127 21.63 -5.88 4.85
CA MET A 127 21.87 -6.30 6.23
C MET A 127 20.93 -5.55 7.17
N PRO A 128 20.27 -6.24 8.13
CA PRO A 128 19.46 -5.58 9.13
C PRO A 128 20.34 -4.66 9.99
N GLN A 129 19.79 -3.52 10.39
CA GLN A 129 20.52 -2.53 11.20
C GLN A 129 19.69 -2.12 12.40
N ASP A 130 20.37 -2.01 13.54
CA ASP A 130 19.84 -1.42 14.76
C ASP A 130 20.27 0.06 14.80
N ILE A 131 19.29 0.94 14.95
CA ILE A 131 19.48 2.39 14.99
C ILE A 131 19.16 2.85 16.40
N ASP A 132 20.15 3.40 17.10
CA ASP A 132 19.95 3.98 18.43
C ASP A 132 19.08 5.22 18.35
N LYS A 133 18.17 5.39 19.31
CA LYS A 133 17.27 6.54 19.40
C LYS A 133 18.03 7.86 19.46
N SER A 134 19.19 7.89 20.12
CA SER A 134 20.05 9.09 20.18
C SER A 134 20.55 9.52 18.81
N LYS A 135 20.72 8.59 17.86
CA LYS A 135 21.16 8.90 16.49
C LYS A 135 20.02 9.36 15.58
N ILE A 136 18.77 9.28 16.04
CA ILE A 136 17.59 9.71 15.31
C ILE A 136 17.30 11.15 15.71
N ARG A 137 17.55 12.07 14.78
CA ARG A 137 17.30 13.49 15.00
C ARG A 137 15.82 13.81 14.96
N ASN A 138 15.10 13.23 14.00
CA ASN A 138 13.69 13.49 13.77
C ASN A 138 13.06 12.38 12.92
N ILE A 139 11.75 12.19 13.05
CA ILE A 139 10.97 11.29 12.20
C ILE A 139 9.93 12.12 11.45
N ILE A 140 10.07 12.25 10.12
CA ILE A 140 9.15 13.03 9.29
C ILE A 140 8.15 12.11 8.62
N VAL A 141 6.87 12.38 8.81
CA VAL A 141 5.76 11.54 8.33
C VAL A 141 5.00 12.30 7.27
N TYR A 142 5.11 11.82 6.03
CA TYR A 142 4.44 12.39 4.87
C TYR A 142 3.04 11.81 4.76
N TRP A 143 2.01 12.63 4.93
CA TRP A 143 0.63 12.17 4.96
C TRP A 143 -0.31 13.09 4.19
N ASN A 144 -1.51 12.60 3.87
CA ASN A 144 -2.61 13.42 3.36
C ASN A 144 -3.95 12.79 3.71
N TRP A 145 -5.04 13.53 3.54
CA TRP A 145 -6.38 13.02 3.73
C TRP A 145 -6.78 12.03 2.64
N CYS A 146 -7.30 10.89 3.06
CA CYS A 146 -7.97 9.91 2.22
C CYS A 146 -9.44 9.85 2.60
N LYS A 147 -10.34 9.68 1.63
CA LYS A 147 -11.76 9.44 1.93
C LYS A 147 -11.86 8.05 2.59
N ALA A 148 -12.34 8.00 3.84
CA ALA A 148 -12.51 6.75 4.55
C ALA A 148 -13.61 5.92 3.86
N LEU A 149 -13.34 4.63 3.65
CA LEU A 149 -14.25 3.69 2.99
C LEU A 149 -15.27 3.07 3.96
N ASN A 150 -15.22 3.41 5.25
CA ASN A 150 -16.09 2.81 6.25
C ASN A 150 -17.47 3.48 6.31
N ASN A 151 -18.45 2.72 5.80
CA ASN A 151 -19.88 2.66 6.13
C ASN A 151 -20.81 3.89 6.01
N ILE A 152 -21.76 3.76 5.07
CA ILE A 152 -23.24 3.87 5.22
C ILE A 152 -23.84 5.23 5.59
N SER A 153 -23.08 6.21 6.11
CA SER A 153 -23.61 7.55 6.37
C SER A 153 -23.02 8.59 5.41
N TYR A 154 -23.86 9.51 4.94
CA TYR A 154 -23.57 10.58 3.98
C TYR A 154 -22.53 11.62 4.43
N HIS A 155 -21.77 11.36 5.50
CA HIS A 155 -20.74 12.26 5.99
C HIS A 155 -19.37 11.83 5.48
N ASN A 156 -18.69 12.73 4.76
CA ASN A 156 -17.33 12.55 4.25
C ASN A 156 -16.33 12.43 5.41
N TYR A 157 -16.21 11.25 6.01
CA TYR A 157 -15.09 10.96 6.91
C TYR A 157 -13.81 10.90 6.09
N TYR A 158 -12.86 11.79 6.39
CA TYR A 158 -11.51 11.73 5.86
C TYR A 158 -10.61 11.14 6.95
N SER A 159 -9.90 10.07 6.63
CA SER A 159 -8.87 9.49 7.51
C SER A 159 -7.49 9.87 7.00
N GLY A 160 -6.54 10.11 7.90
CA GLY A 160 -5.15 10.33 7.51
C GLY A 160 -4.56 9.09 6.83
N TYR A 161 -3.90 9.29 5.69
CA TYR A 161 -3.16 8.25 4.99
C TYR A 161 -1.67 8.61 4.94
N ILE A 162 -0.84 7.70 5.42
CA ILE A 162 0.61 7.86 5.48
C ILE A 162 1.24 7.29 4.21
N PHE A 163 2.03 8.10 3.51
CA PHE A 163 2.72 7.72 2.29
C PHE A 163 4.15 7.23 2.55
N LEU A 164 4.82 7.88 3.48
CA LEU A 164 6.26 7.73 3.71
C LEU A 164 6.57 8.17 5.13
N LEU A 165 7.48 7.47 5.78
CA LEU A 165 8.16 7.94 6.97
C LEU A 165 9.64 8.07 6.63
N ASP A 166 10.24 9.18 7.01
CA ASP A 166 11.64 9.49 6.81
C ASP A 166 12.31 9.61 8.17
N LEU A 167 13.24 8.71 8.44
CA LEU A 167 14.08 8.73 9.62
C LEU A 167 15.32 9.57 9.30
N GLU A 168 15.36 10.79 9.85
CA GLU A 168 16.52 11.67 9.74
C GLU A 168 17.52 11.31 10.84
N LEU A 169 18.70 10.84 10.44
CA LEU A 169 19.80 10.51 11.34
C LEU A 169 20.74 11.71 11.53
N GLU A 170 21.49 11.73 12.64
CA GLU A 170 22.46 12.79 12.96
C GLU A 170 23.49 13.04 11.84
N ASN A 171 23.84 11.99 11.06
CA ASN A 171 24.80 12.07 9.96
C ASN A 171 24.19 12.63 8.64
N ALA A 172 23.03 13.30 8.70
CA ALA A 172 22.24 13.69 7.53
C ALA A 172 21.87 12.52 6.60
N GLN A 173 21.85 11.31 7.14
CA GLN A 173 21.39 10.12 6.44
C GLN A 173 19.89 9.98 6.62
N HIS A 174 19.20 9.65 5.53
CA HIS A 174 17.75 9.50 5.50
C HIS A 174 17.38 8.05 5.22
N ILE A 175 16.54 7.47 6.08
CA ILE A 175 16.01 6.13 5.85
C ILE A 175 14.52 6.23 5.58
N LEU A 176 14.17 5.88 4.34
CA LEU A 176 12.83 6.01 3.81
C LEU A 176 12.03 4.73 4.01
N LEU A 177 11.00 4.80 4.83
CA LEU A 177 10.05 3.73 5.14
C LEU A 177 8.73 3.98 4.39
N PRO A 178 8.36 3.16 3.39
CA PRO A 178 7.12 3.32 2.64
C PRO A 178 5.89 3.10 3.54
N GLY A 179 4.95 4.03 3.51
CA GLY A 179 3.72 3.96 4.32
C GLY A 179 2.81 2.77 3.98
N THR A 180 3.04 2.13 2.83
CA THR A 180 2.31 0.95 2.37
C THR A 180 2.91 -0.37 2.84
N SER A 181 4.14 -0.40 3.36
CA SER A 181 4.82 -1.67 3.67
C SER A 181 4.49 -2.23 5.04
N PHE A 182 3.92 -1.47 5.98
CA PHE A 182 3.54 -1.97 7.31
C PHE A 182 2.37 -1.16 7.89
N ASP A 183 1.87 -1.58 9.05
CA ASP A 183 0.81 -0.86 9.77
C ASP A 183 1.33 0.46 10.36
N CYS A 184 1.31 1.50 9.53
CA CYS A 184 1.85 2.81 9.88
C CYS A 184 1.04 3.52 10.96
N ASN A 185 -0.26 3.26 11.07
CA ASN A 185 -1.10 3.91 12.07
C ASN A 185 -0.70 3.45 13.48
N ARG A 186 -0.52 2.14 13.68
CA ARG A 186 -0.03 1.60 14.96
C ARG A 186 1.44 1.89 15.21
N PHE A 187 2.23 2.02 14.13
CA PHE A 187 3.62 2.45 14.23
C PHE A 187 3.71 3.86 14.82
N MET A 188 2.88 4.78 14.33
CA MET A 188 2.79 6.15 14.85
C MET A 188 2.36 6.22 16.31
N GLU A 189 1.34 5.45 16.70
CA GLU A 189 0.94 5.35 18.11
C GLU A 189 2.10 4.86 18.99
N THR A 190 2.89 3.91 18.50
CA THR A 190 4.04 3.35 19.20
C THR A 190 5.17 4.38 19.33
N LEU A 191 5.49 5.12 18.26
CA LEU A 191 6.48 6.19 18.29
C LEU A 191 6.13 7.28 19.31
N PHE A 192 4.85 7.69 19.35
CA PHE A 192 4.36 8.66 20.31
C PHE A 192 4.50 8.16 21.75
N GLN A 193 4.05 6.93 22.03
CA GLN A 193 4.13 6.34 23.38
C GLN A 193 5.57 6.15 23.87
N LEU A 194 6.51 5.88 22.97
CA LEU A 194 7.93 5.73 23.27
C LEU A 194 8.71 7.06 23.24
N GLY A 195 8.01 8.18 23.04
CA GLY A 195 8.58 9.53 23.09
C GLY A 195 9.62 9.80 22.00
N TYR A 196 9.39 9.32 20.78
CA TYR A 196 10.20 9.68 19.61
C TYR A 196 9.75 11.04 19.05
N GLU A 197 10.70 11.92 18.75
CA GLU A 197 10.39 13.18 18.08
C GLU A 197 9.88 12.91 16.66
N THR A 198 8.62 13.22 16.43
CA THR A 198 7.94 12.93 15.17
C THR A 198 7.22 14.18 14.65
N GLN A 199 7.44 14.50 13.39
CA GLN A 199 6.82 15.59 12.66
C GLN A 199 5.91 15.05 11.57
N LEU A 200 4.78 15.71 11.38
CA LEU A 200 3.77 15.41 10.39
C LEU A 200 3.86 16.46 9.28
N LEU A 201 4.23 16.03 8.07
CA LEU A 201 4.23 16.87 6.89
C LEU A 201 3.06 16.47 5.99
N ARG A 202 2.15 17.40 5.75
CA ARG A 202 1.06 17.17 4.80
C ARG A 202 1.56 17.36 3.36
N VAL A 203 1.36 16.36 2.52
CA VAL A 203 1.71 16.41 1.09
C VAL A 203 0.49 16.56 0.20
N GLU A 204 0.64 17.21 -0.96
CA GLU A 204 -0.44 17.33 -1.95
C GLU A 204 -0.74 16.03 -2.72
N LYS A 205 0.09 15.00 -2.51
CA LYS A 205 -0.09 13.70 -3.13
C LYS A 205 -1.42 13.08 -2.71
N ARG A 206 -2.22 12.64 -3.68
CA ARG A 206 -3.46 11.90 -3.42
C ARG A 206 -3.15 10.42 -3.20
N PRO A 207 -3.78 9.76 -2.22
CA PRO A 207 -3.61 8.34 -1.99
C PRO A 207 -4.18 7.55 -3.17
N ILE A 208 -3.31 6.94 -3.97
CA ILE A 208 -3.70 5.94 -4.95
C ILE A 208 -3.87 4.62 -4.18
N LEU A 209 -5.09 4.39 -3.72
CA LEU A 209 -5.48 3.13 -3.13
C LEU A 209 -5.37 2.05 -4.22
N TRP A 210 -4.27 1.29 -4.23
CA TRP A 210 -4.16 0.01 -4.98
C TRP A 210 -5.36 -0.92 -4.72
N ARG A 211 -6.02 -0.73 -3.57
CA ARG A 211 -7.29 -1.33 -3.20
C ARG A 211 -8.40 -1.07 -4.22
N PHE A 212 -8.46 0.09 -4.86
CA PHE A 212 -9.43 0.35 -5.93
C PHE A 212 -9.14 -0.45 -7.19
N ILE A 213 -7.87 -0.63 -7.58
CA ILE A 213 -7.54 -1.48 -8.75
C ILE A 213 -8.00 -2.92 -8.47
N LEU A 214 -7.76 -3.45 -7.27
CA LEU A 214 -8.24 -4.79 -6.88
C LEU A 214 -9.77 -4.86 -6.80
N ILE A 215 -10.44 -3.89 -6.16
CA ILE A 215 -11.90 -3.86 -6.03
C ILE A 215 -12.56 -3.70 -7.40
N ILE A 216 -12.01 -2.86 -8.29
CA ILE A 216 -12.51 -2.67 -9.64
C ILE A 216 -12.34 -3.98 -10.43
N SER A 217 -11.18 -4.63 -10.36
CA SER A 217 -10.97 -5.92 -11.04
C SER A 217 -11.88 -7.04 -10.51
N VAL A 218 -12.09 -7.11 -9.19
CA VAL A 218 -13.02 -8.08 -8.58
C VAL A 218 -14.47 -7.75 -8.91
N ALA A 219 -14.86 -6.47 -8.90
CA ALA A 219 -16.19 -6.04 -9.29
C ALA A 219 -16.47 -6.38 -10.75
N PHE A 220 -15.54 -6.11 -11.68
CA PHE A 220 -15.67 -6.51 -13.08
C PHE A 220 -15.73 -8.04 -13.25
N TYR A 221 -14.95 -8.81 -12.49
CA TYR A 221 -15.03 -10.27 -12.51
C TYR A 221 -16.38 -10.80 -12.00
N LEU A 222 -16.94 -10.21 -10.95
CA LEU A 222 -18.26 -10.59 -10.43
C LEU A 222 -19.39 -10.18 -11.40
N LEU A 223 -19.28 -8.99 -12.01
CA LEU A 223 -20.20 -8.51 -13.04
C LEU A 223 -20.14 -9.40 -14.29
N TRP A 224 -18.95 -9.93 -14.60
CA TRP A 224 -18.75 -10.91 -15.66
C TRP A 224 -19.42 -12.27 -15.36
N ILE A 225 -19.28 -12.80 -14.13
CA ILE A 225 -19.96 -14.03 -13.72
C ILE A 225 -21.47 -13.87 -13.78
N THR A 226 -22.01 -12.74 -13.34
CA THR A 226 -23.45 -12.50 -13.38
C THR A 226 -23.96 -12.38 -14.81
N VAL A 227 -23.25 -11.66 -15.70
CA VAL A 227 -23.62 -11.56 -17.12
C VAL A 227 -23.57 -12.93 -17.82
N LEU A 228 -22.54 -13.75 -17.57
CA LEU A 228 -22.46 -15.12 -18.11
C LEU A 228 -23.56 -16.03 -17.56
N GLY A 229 -23.86 -15.93 -16.26
CA GLY A 229 -24.93 -16.69 -15.62
C GLY A 229 -26.29 -16.34 -16.22
N PHE A 230 -26.58 -15.05 -16.38
CA PHE A 230 -27.80 -14.58 -17.05
C PHE A 230 -27.86 -14.99 -18.51
N TYR A 231 -26.75 -14.90 -19.25
CA TYR A 231 -26.69 -15.33 -20.65
C TYR A 231 -27.01 -16.82 -20.78
N LYS A 232 -26.42 -17.70 -19.96
CA LYS A 232 -26.73 -19.14 -19.97
C LYS A 232 -28.17 -19.47 -19.60
N ILE A 233 -28.75 -18.73 -18.64
CA ILE A 233 -30.15 -18.92 -18.23
C ILE A 233 -31.12 -18.48 -19.35
N PHE A 234 -30.80 -17.40 -20.06
CA PHE A 234 -31.65 -16.88 -21.15
C PHE A 234 -31.38 -17.52 -22.52
N SER A 235 -30.19 -18.07 -22.77
CA SER A 235 -29.86 -18.75 -24.03
C SER A 235 -30.45 -20.16 -24.11
N GLY A 236 -31.01 -20.69 -23.02
CA GLY A 236 -31.73 -21.96 -23.02
C GLY A 236 -30.86 -23.20 -23.24
N ASP A 237 -29.55 -23.10 -23.01
CA ASP A 237 -28.63 -24.24 -23.15
C ASP A 237 -28.73 -25.16 -21.92
N HIS A 238 -29.80 -25.94 -21.86
CA HIS A 238 -29.84 -27.20 -21.13
C HIS A 238 -29.08 -28.25 -21.95
N LEU A 239 -27.80 -28.46 -21.66
CA LEU A 239 -27.05 -29.59 -22.21
C LEU A 239 -27.22 -30.82 -21.30
N PHE A 240 -27.91 -31.82 -21.85
CA PHE A 240 -27.70 -33.25 -21.57
C PHE A 240 -26.24 -33.64 -21.87
#